data_AF-A0A3B0WMM5-F1
#
_entry.id   AF-A0A3B0WMM5-F1
#
_cell.length_a   1.000
_cell.length_b   1.000
_cell.length_c   1.000
_cell.angle_alpha   90.00
_cell.angle_beta   90.00
_cell.angle_gamma   90.00
#
_symmetry.space_group_name_H-M   'P 1'
#
loop_
_entity.id
_entity.type
_entity.pdbx_description
1 polymer ?
#
loop_
_entity_poly.entity_id
_entity_poly.type
_entity_poly.pdbx_seq_one_letter_code
_entity_poly.pdbx_strand_id
1 'polypeptide(L)' 'MNLTELKKEAPAELVNIAQSMNLDNLARAKKQDIIFAILKAHAKGGEDIFGDGVLEIL' A
#
# COMPACT_ATOMS: atom_id res chain seq x y z
N MET A 1 -5.53 -1.04 7.65
CA MET A 1 -5.51 -1.22 6.16
C MET A 1 -4.99 -2.61 5.76
N ASN A 2 -5.43 -3.21 4.63
CA ASN A 2 -5.06 -4.58 4.25
C ASN A 2 -4.22 -4.68 2.94
N LEU A 3 -3.12 -5.43 2.96
CA LEU A 3 -2.21 -5.63 1.82
C LEU A 3 -2.87 -6.33 0.61
N THR A 4 -3.65 -7.37 0.85
CA THR A 4 -4.29 -8.19 -0.19
C THR A 4 -5.39 -7.42 -0.91
N GLU A 5 -6.08 -6.53 -0.21
CA GLU A 5 -7.04 -5.59 -0.80
C GLU A 5 -6.34 -4.59 -1.71
N LEU A 6 -5.29 -3.92 -1.23
CA LEU A 6 -4.50 -2.98 -2.03
C LEU A 6 -3.87 -3.62 -3.28
N LYS A 7 -3.52 -4.91 -3.23
CA LYS A 7 -3.02 -5.65 -4.41
C LYS A 7 -4.08 -5.83 -5.49
N LYS A 8 -5.37 -5.84 -5.17
CA LYS A 8 -6.48 -5.99 -6.13
C LYS A 8 -6.84 -4.67 -6.81
N GLU A 9 -6.56 -3.54 -6.17
CA GLU A 9 -6.83 -2.21 -6.71
C GLU A 9 -6.04 -1.89 -7.98
N ALA A 10 -6.60 -1.05 -8.85
CA ALA A 10 -5.90 -0.55 -10.02
C ALA A 10 -4.75 0.39 -9.60
N PRO A 11 -3.63 0.47 -10.36
CA PRO A 11 -2.54 1.39 -10.05
C PRO A 11 -2.99 2.86 -9.93
N ALA A 12 -3.96 3.29 -10.73
CA ALA A 12 -4.51 4.64 -10.66
C ALA A 12 -5.20 4.91 -9.32
N GLU A 13 -6.00 3.98 -8.81
CA GLU A 13 -6.65 4.10 -7.50
C GLU A 13 -5.64 4.12 -6.36
N LEU A 14 -4.59 3.32 -6.46
CA LEU A 14 -3.50 3.35 -5.48
C LEU A 14 -2.79 4.71 -5.48
N VAL A 15 -2.58 5.34 -6.63
CA VAL A 15 -2.03 6.71 -6.70
C VAL A 15 -2.99 7.71 -6.05
N ASN A 16 -4.29 7.59 -6.27
CA ASN A 16 -5.29 8.45 -5.63
C ASN A 16 -5.28 8.32 -4.11
N ILE A 17 -5.22 7.08 -3.59
CA ILE A 17 -5.11 6.80 -2.16
C ILE A 17 -3.79 7.37 -1.60
N ALA A 18 -2.69 7.20 -2.32
CA ALA A 18 -1.41 7.75 -1.89
C ALA A 18 -1.45 9.29 -1.83
N GLN A 19 -2.05 9.95 -2.82
CA GLN A 19 -2.21 11.40 -2.84
C GLN A 19 -3.10 11.92 -1.71
N SER A 20 -4.20 11.22 -1.36
CA SER A 20 -5.05 11.60 -0.23
C SER A 20 -4.32 11.50 1.12
N MET A 21 -3.25 10.70 1.18
CA MET A 21 -2.34 10.57 2.32
C MET A 21 -1.12 11.51 2.26
N ASN A 22 -1.11 12.48 1.34
CA ASN A 22 0.03 13.39 1.09
C ASN A 22 1.33 12.67 0.71
N LEU A 23 1.24 11.55 -0.01
CA LEU A 23 2.40 10.83 -0.56
C LEU A 23 2.64 11.24 -2.01
N ASP A 24 3.66 12.08 -2.22
CA ASP A 24 4.02 12.62 -3.52
C ASP A 24 4.95 11.71 -4.34
N ASN A 25 5.11 12.03 -5.63
CA ASN A 25 6.06 11.40 -6.56
C ASN A 25 5.86 9.89 -6.83
N LEU A 26 4.67 9.35 -6.55
CA LEU A 26 4.37 7.93 -6.72
C LEU A 26 3.74 7.56 -8.08
N ALA A 27 3.39 8.53 -8.92
CA ALA A 27 2.73 8.29 -10.21
C ALA A 27 3.55 7.42 -11.20
N ARG A 28 4.88 7.38 -11.04
CA ARG A 28 5.80 6.56 -11.86
C ARG A 28 6.37 5.36 -11.11
N ALA A 29 5.99 5.18 -9.85
CA ALA A 29 6.49 4.10 -9.02
C ALA A 29 5.86 2.76 -9.43
N LYS A 30 6.53 1.65 -9.13
CA LYS A 30 5.91 0.33 -9.36
C LYS A 30 4.74 0.17 -8.40
N LYS A 31 3.70 -0.55 -8.81
CA LYS A 31 2.50 -0.83 -7.99
C LYS A 31 2.86 -1.26 -6.56
N GLN A 32 3.82 -2.17 -6.42
CA GLN A 32 4.30 -2.66 -5.12
C GLN A 32 4.88 -1.54 -4.23
N ASP A 33 5.60 -0.58 -4.81
CA ASP A 33 6.25 0.50 -4.08
C ASP A 33 5.19 1.50 -3.58
N ILE A 34 4.14 1.74 -4.39
CA ILE A 34 2.98 2.56 -4.02
C ILE A 34 2.25 1.93 -2.84
N ILE A 35 1.94 0.64 -2.93
CA ILE A 35 1.28 -0.13 -1.85
C ILE A 35 2.10 -0.05 -0.56
N PHE A 36 3.41 -0.22 -0.66
CA PHE A 36 4.29 -0.18 0.51
C PHE A 36 4.35 1.21 1.15
N ALA A 37 4.36 2.28 0.33
CA ALA A 37 4.31 3.65 0.82
C ALA A 37 3.01 3.95 1.58
N ILE A 38 1.87 3.53 1.02
CA ILE A 38 0.53 3.64 1.64
C ILE A 38 0.50 2.93 3.00
N LEU A 39 0.92 1.66 3.05
CA LEU A 39 0.94 0.88 4.29
C LEU A 39 1.85 1.50 5.34
N LYS A 40 3.02 2.00 4.95
CA LYS A 40 3.97 2.66 5.85
C LYS A 40 3.42 3.96 6.41
N ALA A 41 2.73 4.75 5.60
CA ALA A 41 2.10 5.99 6.03
C ALA A 41 1.00 5.75 7.06
N HIS A 42 0.14 4.76 6.81
CA HIS A 42 -0.94 4.38 7.73
C HIS A 42 -0.42 3.83 9.06
N ALA A 43 0.57 2.94 9.02
CA ALA A 43 1.20 2.41 10.23
C ALA A 43 1.92 3.50 11.04
N LYS A 44 2.54 4.50 10.37
CA LYS A 44 3.11 5.67 11.05
C LYS A 44 2.05 6.56 11.72
N GLY A 45 0.81 6.54 11.23
CA GLY A 45 -0.33 7.18 11.89
C GLY A 45 -0.79 6.48 13.16
N GLY A 46 -0.21 5.32 13.49
CA GLY A 46 -0.59 4.51 14.65
C GLY A 46 -1.74 3.54 14.39
N GLU A 47 -2.14 3.36 13.13
CA GLU A 47 -3.20 2.44 12.74
C GLU A 47 -2.65 1.06 12.33
N ASP A 48 -3.39 0.01 12.63
CA ASP A 48 -3.00 -1.36 12.32
C ASP A 48 -3.05 -1.66 10.81
N ILE A 49 -2.06 -2.43 10.35
CA ILE A 49 -2.02 -2.99 9.00
C ILE A 49 -2.14 -4.51 9.04
N PHE A 50 -2.84 -5.06 8.07
CA PHE A 50 -3.14 -6.49 7.96
C PHE A 50 -2.62 -7.03 6.63
N GLY A 51 -2.27 -8.31 6.62
CA GLY A 51 -1.90 -9.04 5.43
C GLY A 51 -2.07 -10.53 5.66
N ASP A 52 -2.28 -11.24 4.56
CA ASP A 52 -2.42 -12.70 4.54
C ASP A 52 -1.54 -13.30 3.44
N GLY A 53 -1.28 -14.59 3.56
CA GLY A 53 -0.43 -15.35 2.65
C GLY A 53 -0.27 -16.79 3.10
N VAL A 54 0.41 -17.58 2.27
CA VAL A 54 0.77 -18.96 2.59
C VAL A 54 2.18 -18.97 3.17
N LEU A 55 2.36 -19.61 4.33
CA LEU A 55 3.67 -19.77 4.96
C LEU A 55 4.52 -20.77 4.14
N GLU A 56 5.70 -20.34 3.73
CA GLU A 56 6.73 -21.17 3.11
C GLU A 56 7.98 -21.16 4.00
N ILE A 57 8.47 -22.34 4.39
CA ILE A 57 9.67 -22.50 5.23
C ILE A 57 10.85 -22.78 4.29
N LEU A 58 11.85 -21.88 4.30
CA LEU A 58 13.07 -21.96 3.49
C LEU A 58 14.12 -22.88 4.11
#